data_AF-A0A5D0QPU7-F1
#
_entry.id   AF-A0A5D0QPU7-F1
#
_cell.length_a   1.000
_cell.length_b   1.000
_cell.length_c   1.000
_cell.angle_alpha   90.00
_cell.angle_beta   90.00
_cell.angle_gamma   90.00
#
_symmetry.space_group_name_H-M   'P 1'
#
loop_
_entity.id
_entity.type
_entity.pdbx_description
1 polymer ?
#
loop_
_entity_poly.entity_id
_entity_poly.type
_entity_poly.pdbx_seq_one_letter_code
_entity_poly.pdbx_strand_id
1 'polypeptide(L)'
;MSARLFGLVAAWLETAAADGMTQSERLVLLLIAERARDTDRRMVSFRADRRDDGTKITLTELLQARAGLTPRGLADTVQRLARRGLEVRVPVGKDRNGVIMYARRGHATDYRLPDLPASVSLPEPPARRGSRAS
;
A
#
# COMPACT_ATOMS: atom_id res chain seq x y z
N MET A 1 9.38 12.09 -11.20
CA MET A 1 7.94 11.85 -11.05
C MET A 1 7.52 11.01 -12.23
N SER A 2 6.97 9.80 -12.02
CA SER A 2 6.63 8.91 -13.13
C SER A 2 5.15 9.09 -13.52
N ALA A 3 4.89 9.99 -14.46
CA ALA A 3 3.57 10.11 -15.08
C ALA A 3 3.11 8.77 -15.70
N ARG A 4 4.08 7.95 -16.13
CA ARG A 4 3.85 6.63 -16.71
C ARG A 4 3.27 5.64 -15.71
N LEU A 5 3.86 5.47 -14.52
CA LEU A 5 3.36 4.51 -13.52
C LEU A 5 2.01 4.92 -12.98
N PHE A 6 1.78 6.22 -12.79
CA PHE A 6 0.46 6.73 -12.40
C PHE A 6 -0.60 6.38 -13.46
N GLY A 7 -0.34 6.67 -14.74
CA GLY A 7 -1.26 6.33 -15.83
C GLY A 7 -1.52 4.83 -15.96
N LEU A 8 -0.49 4.01 -15.74
CA LEU A 8 -0.63 2.54 -15.72
C LEU A 8 -1.56 2.06 -14.60
N VAL A 9 -1.45 2.62 -13.39
CA VAL A 9 -2.38 2.29 -12.29
C VAL A 9 -3.78 2.79 -12.59
N ALA A 10 -3.93 4.01 -13.08
CA ALA A 10 -5.24 4.58 -13.42
C ALA A 10 -5.97 3.70 -14.46
N ALA A 11 -5.30 3.31 -15.53
CA ALA A 11 -5.85 2.41 -16.54
C ALA A 11 -6.18 1.01 -15.95
N TRP A 12 -5.32 0.46 -15.10
CA TRP A 12 -5.59 -0.83 -14.46
C TRP A 12 -6.81 -0.79 -13.53
N LEU A 13 -7.07 0.34 -12.86
CA LEU A 13 -8.23 0.54 -11.97
C LEU A 13 -9.59 0.53 -12.69
N GLU A 14 -9.59 0.58 -14.03
CA GLU A 14 -10.77 0.45 -14.90
C GLU A 14 -11.02 -1.00 -15.34
N THR A 15 -10.12 -1.93 -15.01
CA THR A 15 -10.26 -3.36 -15.35
C THR A 15 -11.05 -4.11 -14.28
N ALA A 16 -11.62 -5.26 -14.65
CA ALA A 16 -12.31 -6.16 -13.71
C ALA A 16 -11.40 -6.67 -12.57
N ALA A 17 -10.07 -6.68 -12.77
CA ALA A 17 -9.12 -7.04 -11.72
C ALA A 17 -9.17 -6.08 -10.52
N ALA A 18 -9.59 -4.82 -10.73
CA ALA A 18 -9.72 -3.82 -9.69
C ALA A 18 -11.12 -3.78 -9.04
N ASP A 19 -12.00 -4.72 -9.38
CA ASP A 19 -13.36 -4.75 -8.85
C ASP A 19 -13.38 -4.98 -7.33
N GLY A 20 -14.35 -4.30 -6.70
CA GLY A 20 -14.52 -4.32 -5.25
C GLY A 20 -13.41 -3.61 -4.46
N MET A 21 -12.42 -2.98 -5.10
CA MET A 21 -11.44 -2.12 -4.40
C MET A 21 -12.13 -0.88 -3.82
N THR A 22 -11.87 -0.63 -2.54
CA THR A 22 -12.29 0.58 -1.83
C THR A 22 -11.55 1.82 -2.33
N GLN A 23 -12.13 3.00 -2.10
CA GLN A 23 -11.49 4.26 -2.51
C GLN A 23 -10.12 4.48 -1.85
N SER A 24 -9.95 4.05 -0.59
CA SER A 24 -8.65 4.12 0.09
C SER A 24 -7.59 3.24 -0.55
N GLU A 25 -7.95 2.02 -0.98
CA GLU A 25 -7.00 1.14 -1.69
C GLU A 25 -6.57 1.74 -3.03
N ARG A 26 -7.54 2.27 -3.81
CA ARG A 26 -7.29 2.97 -5.07
C ARG A 26 -6.36 4.17 -4.88
N LEU A 27 -6.67 5.03 -3.91
CA LEU A 27 -5.90 6.23 -3.64
C LEU A 27 -4.47 5.91 -3.17
N VAL A 28 -4.29 4.94 -2.27
CA VAL A 28 -2.95 4.54 -1.82
C VAL A 28 -2.09 4.04 -2.98
N LEU A 29 -2.63 3.24 -3.91
CA LEU A 29 -1.88 2.81 -5.09
C LEU A 29 -1.48 3.98 -5.99
N LEU A 30 -2.40 4.90 -6.25
CA LEU A 30 -2.14 6.09 -7.07
C LEU A 30 -1.06 6.98 -6.45
N LEU A 31 -1.09 7.20 -5.13
CA LEU A 31 -0.08 7.98 -4.40
C LEU A 31 1.31 7.31 -4.42
N ILE A 32 1.36 5.99 -4.32
CA ILE A 32 2.62 5.24 -4.46
C ILE A 32 3.13 5.38 -5.90
N ALA A 33 2.26 5.22 -6.90
CA ALA A 33 2.63 5.29 -8.32
C ALA A 33 3.11 6.68 -8.75
N GLU A 34 2.45 7.75 -8.29
CA GLU A 34 2.85 9.16 -8.51
C GLU A 34 4.33 9.39 -8.16
N ARG A 35 4.78 8.74 -7.08
CA ARG A 35 6.11 8.94 -6.49
C ARG A 35 7.07 7.76 -6.70
N ALA A 36 6.66 6.73 -7.41
CA ALA A 36 7.51 5.59 -7.70
C ALA A 36 8.54 5.93 -8.78
N ARG A 37 9.76 5.37 -8.66
CA ARG A 37 10.73 5.38 -9.75
C ARG A 37 10.38 4.32 -10.79
N ASP A 38 10.64 4.60 -12.06
CA ASP A 38 10.41 3.62 -13.12
C ASP A 38 11.30 2.38 -13.01
N THR A 39 12.51 2.53 -12.46
CA THR A 39 13.54 1.48 -12.44
C THR A 39 13.22 0.34 -11.49
N ASP A 40 12.79 0.66 -10.28
CA ASP A 40 12.56 -0.33 -9.21
C ASP A 40 11.19 -0.20 -8.54
N ARG A 41 10.35 0.70 -9.08
CA ARG A 41 8.99 0.99 -8.60
C ARG A 41 8.92 1.40 -7.13
N ARG A 42 10.05 1.74 -6.50
CA ARG A 42 10.06 2.21 -5.12
C ARG A 42 9.56 3.63 -5.03
N MET A 43 8.65 3.87 -4.09
CA MET A 43 8.19 5.19 -3.73
C MET A 43 9.36 5.98 -3.12
N VAL A 44 9.49 7.26 -3.49
CA VAL A 44 10.54 8.13 -2.96
C VAL A 44 9.98 9.28 -2.15
N SER A 45 10.76 9.71 -1.16
CA SER A 45 10.55 10.98 -0.45
C SER A 45 11.20 12.12 -1.24
N PHE A 46 10.55 13.28 -1.27
CA PHE A 46 11.09 14.53 -1.80
C PHE A 46 11.59 15.45 -0.68
N ARG A 47 12.41 16.44 -1.06
CA ARG A 47 12.99 17.41 -0.12
C ARG A 47 11.93 18.18 0.68
N ALA A 48 10.77 18.40 0.06
CA ALA A 48 9.62 19.10 0.65
C ALA A 48 8.78 18.24 1.60
N ASP A 49 9.04 16.94 1.71
CA ASP A 49 8.34 16.06 2.65
C ASP A 49 8.90 16.26 4.07
N ARG A 50 8.53 17.38 4.69
CA ARG A 50 8.97 17.79 6.02
C ARG A 50 7.80 18.26 6.86
N ARG A 51 7.94 18.13 8.17
CA ARG A 51 7.08 18.78 9.16
C ARG A 51 7.47 20.25 9.28
N ASP A 52 6.64 21.02 9.99
CA ASP A 52 6.87 22.46 10.23
C ASP A 52 8.19 22.74 10.96
N ASP A 53 8.63 21.82 11.83
CA ASP A 53 9.92 21.87 12.52
C ASP A 53 11.13 21.51 11.63
N GLY A 54 10.88 21.27 10.33
CA GLY A 54 11.89 20.89 9.36
C GLY A 54 12.30 19.42 9.41
N THR A 55 11.76 18.60 10.31
CA THR A 55 12.07 17.16 10.36
C THR A 55 11.45 16.43 9.17
N LYS A 56 12.13 15.41 8.66
CA LYS A 56 11.64 14.60 7.53
C LYS A 56 10.46 13.74 7.98
N ILE A 57 9.37 13.74 7.22
CA ILE A 57 8.27 12.78 7.43
C ILE A 57 8.58 11.44 6.76
N THR A 58 8.09 10.36 7.36
CA THR A 58 8.15 9.02 6.78
C THR A 58 7.17 8.89 5.61
N LEU A 59 7.40 7.92 4.72
CA LEU A 59 6.45 7.62 3.64
C LEU A 59 5.08 7.18 4.18
N THR A 60 5.06 6.52 5.35
CA THR A 60 3.84 6.14 6.04
C THR A 60 3.03 7.37 6.46
N GLU A 61 3.65 8.35 7.11
CA GLU A 61 2.98 9.60 7.51
C GLU A 61 2.51 10.41 6.30
N LEU A 62 3.32 10.45 5.24
CA LEU A 62 2.94 11.07 3.99
C LEU A 62 1.68 10.42 3.38
N LEU A 63 1.63 9.08 3.31
CA LEU A 63 0.46 8.36 2.81
C LEU A 63 -0.77 8.59 3.71
N GLN A 64 -0.60 8.58 5.03
CA GLN A 64 -1.67 8.91 5.98
C GLN A 64 -2.24 10.30 5.72
N ALA A 65 -1.39 11.31 5.65
CA ALA A 65 -1.80 12.70 5.44
C ALA A 65 -2.50 12.89 4.07
N ARG A 66 -1.91 12.36 2.99
CA ARG A 66 -2.43 12.54 1.63
C ARG A 66 -3.70 11.73 1.37
N ALA A 67 -3.83 10.55 1.98
CA ALA A 67 -5.02 9.73 1.83
C ALA A 67 -6.12 10.03 2.87
N GLY A 68 -5.87 10.94 3.82
CA GLY A 68 -6.80 11.22 4.92
C GLY A 68 -7.03 9.99 5.83
N LEU A 69 -6.00 9.13 5.99
CA LEU A 69 -6.10 7.89 6.73
C LEU A 69 -5.44 7.99 8.10
N THR A 70 -6.12 7.48 9.12
CA THR A 70 -5.50 7.24 10.43
C THR A 70 -4.42 6.15 10.33
N PRO A 71 -3.55 5.99 11.34
CA PRO A 71 -2.57 4.91 11.35
C PRO A 71 -3.19 3.53 11.17
N ARG A 72 -4.32 3.27 11.85
CA ARG A 72 -5.09 2.05 11.68
C ARG A 72 -5.69 1.94 10.28
N GLY A 73 -6.26 3.02 9.76
CA GLY A 73 -6.86 3.04 8.42
C GLY A 73 -5.86 2.70 7.31
N LEU A 74 -4.63 3.23 7.40
CA LEU A 74 -3.56 2.88 6.46
C LEU A 74 -3.14 1.41 6.64
N ALA A 75 -2.96 0.94 7.87
CA ALA A 75 -2.61 -0.46 8.14
C ALA A 75 -3.64 -1.45 7.56
N ASP A 76 -4.94 -1.17 7.76
CA ASP A 76 -6.02 -1.98 7.22
C ASP A 76 -6.03 -1.91 5.68
N THR A 77 -5.76 -0.74 5.09
CA THR A 77 -5.72 -0.55 3.64
C THR A 77 -4.59 -1.35 3.00
N VAL A 78 -3.37 -1.27 3.52
CA VAL A 78 -2.23 -2.04 2.99
C VAL A 78 -2.42 -3.54 3.21
N GLN A 79 -3.10 -3.95 4.29
CA GLN A 79 -3.45 -5.35 4.49
C GLN A 79 -4.48 -5.85 3.47
N ARG A 80 -5.50 -5.05 3.14
CA ARG A 80 -6.47 -5.41 2.09
C ARG A 80 -5.80 -5.51 0.72
N LEU A 81 -4.93 -4.57 0.38
CA LEU A 81 -4.10 -4.64 -0.84
C LEU A 81 -3.27 -5.92 -0.87
N ALA A 82 -2.58 -6.27 0.21
CA ALA A 82 -1.79 -7.50 0.28
C ALA A 82 -2.66 -8.76 0.10
N ARG A 83 -3.87 -8.80 0.68
CA ARG A 83 -4.84 -9.90 0.48
C ARG A 83 -5.33 -10.03 -0.96
N ARG A 84 -5.26 -8.96 -1.75
CA ARG A 84 -5.52 -8.94 -3.20
C ARG A 84 -4.30 -9.31 -4.05
N GLY A 85 -3.18 -9.70 -3.43
CA GLY A 85 -1.91 -9.95 -4.12
C GLY A 85 -1.10 -8.69 -4.44
N LEU A 86 -1.53 -7.53 -3.94
CA LEU A 86 -0.88 -6.23 -4.16
C LEU A 86 -0.06 -5.83 -2.92
N GLU A 87 0.97 -6.61 -2.58
CA GLU A 87 1.85 -6.25 -1.45
C GLU A 87 2.72 -5.02 -1.81
N VAL A 88 2.27 -3.86 -1.32
CA VAL A 88 2.91 -2.57 -1.54
C VAL A 88 4.07 -2.29 -0.58
N ARG A 89 4.18 -3.01 0.53
CA ARG A 89 5.24 -2.78 1.52
C ARG A 89 6.49 -3.54 1.13
N VAL A 90 7.65 -2.96 1.42
CA VAL A 90 8.94 -3.59 1.18
C VAL A 90 9.39 -4.35 2.43
N PRO A 91 9.62 -5.68 2.35
CA PRO A 91 10.19 -6.45 3.45
C PRO A 91 11.56 -5.92 3.88
N VAL A 92 11.77 -5.78 5.19
CA VAL A 92 13.06 -5.39 5.78
C VAL A 92 13.81 -6.57 6.42
N GLY A 93 13.17 -7.74 6.43
CA GLY A 93 13.72 -8.98 6.98
C GLY A 93 12.62 -9.92 7.47
N LYS A 94 13.03 -10.95 8.20
CA LYS A 94 12.13 -11.84 8.94
C LYS A 94 12.45 -11.74 10.43
N ASP A 95 11.43 -11.91 11.27
CA ASP A 95 11.63 -12.04 12.71
C ASP A 95 12.18 -13.43 13.07
N ARG A 96 12.36 -13.68 14.38
CA ARG A 96 12.88 -14.95 14.90
C ARG A 96 11.98 -16.16 14.59
N ASN A 97 10.71 -15.91 14.26
CA ASN A 97 9.71 -16.92 13.92
C ASN A 97 9.52 -17.05 12.40
N GLY A 98 10.34 -16.36 11.60
CA GLY A 98 10.24 -16.37 10.13
C GLY A 98 9.16 -15.45 9.56
N VAL A 99 8.46 -14.66 10.39
CA VAL A 99 7.41 -13.72 9.94
C VAL A 99 8.06 -12.53 9.25
N ILE A 100 7.53 -12.16 8.08
CA ILE A 100 8.03 -11.00 7.33
C ILE A 100 7.81 -9.72 8.13
N MET A 101 8.89 -8.97 8.32
CA MET A 101 8.86 -7.64 8.91
C MET A 101 8.91 -6.58 7.81
N TYR A 102 8.13 -5.52 8.00
CA TYR A 102 8.09 -4.36 7.09
C TYR A 102 8.67 -3.09 7.69
N ALA A 103 8.90 -3.08 9.01
CA ALA A 103 9.55 -2.00 9.73
C ALA A 103 10.34 -2.58 10.90
N ARG A 104 11.35 -1.84 11.37
CA ARG A 104 12.10 -2.15 12.60
C ARG A 104 12.57 -0.85 13.27
N ARG A 105 13.12 -0.94 14.49
CA ARG A 105 13.67 0.24 15.17
C ARG A 105 14.68 0.96 14.26
N GLY A 106 14.44 2.25 14.02
CA GLY A 106 15.27 3.09 13.14
C GLY A 106 15.01 2.94 11.63
N HIS A 107 14.04 2.11 11.21
CA HIS A 107 13.69 1.93 9.80
C HIS A 107 12.16 1.83 9.64
N ALA A 108 11.56 2.94 9.18
CA ALA A 108 10.15 2.99 8.84
C ALA A 108 9.85 2.15 7.59
N THR A 109 8.57 1.83 7.38
CA THR A 109 8.12 1.08 6.21
C THR A 109 8.43 1.82 4.91
N ASP A 110 9.10 1.13 3.99
CA ASP A 110 9.24 1.53 2.59
C ASP A 110 8.10 0.96 1.75
N TYR A 111 7.77 1.65 0.66
CA TYR A 111 6.69 1.26 -0.26
C TYR A 111 7.21 1.12 -1.69
N ARG A 112 6.59 0.20 -2.43
CA ARG A 112 6.80 0.01 -3.86
C ARG A 112 5.47 -0.21 -4.56
N LEU A 113 5.38 0.21 -5.82
CA LEU A 113 4.28 -0.20 -6.68
C LEU A 113 4.47 -1.67 -7.07
N PRO A 114 3.54 -2.59 -6.72
CA PRO A 114 3.63 -3.99 -7.11
C PRO A 114 3.41 -4.16 -8.61
N ASP A 115 3.58 -5.38 -9.10
CA ASP A 115 3.02 -5.76 -10.39
C ASP A 115 1.50 -5.78 -10.29
N LEU A 116 0.83 -5.26 -11.33
CA LEU A 116 -0.62 -5.21 -11.38
C LEU A 116 -1.12 -6.48 -12.08
N PRO A 117 -1.84 -7.36 -11.37
CA PRO A 117 -2.28 -8.63 -11.94
C PRO A 117 -3.42 -8.41 -12.94
N ALA A 118 -3.47 -9.23 -13.98
CA ALA A 118 -4.57 -9.20 -14.97
C ALA A 118 -5.92 -9.66 -14.37
N SER A 119 -5.89 -10.37 -13.24
CA SER A 119 -7.07 -10.80 -12.48
C SER A 119 -6.73 -10.88 -10.98
N VAL A 120 -7.61 -10.37 -10.12
CA VAL A 120 -7.48 -10.54 -8.66
C VAL A 120 -8.40 -11.68 -8.23
N SER A 121 -7.82 -12.80 -7.79
CA SER A 121 -8.59 -13.81 -7.07
C SER A 121 -8.57 -13.44 -5.59
N LEU A 122 -9.72 -13.06 -5.03
CA LEU A 122 -9.83 -12.86 -3.59
C LEU A 122 -9.75 -14.24 -2.90
N PRO A 123 -8.96 -14.41 -1.83
CA PRO A 123 -9.10 -15.59 -0.99
C PRO A 123 -10.51 -15.64 -0.40
N GLU A 124 -11.06 -16.84 -0.28
CA GLU A 124 -12.41 -17.06 0.25
C GLU A 124 -12.55 -16.39 1.62
N PRO A 125 -13.64 -15.64 1.89
CA PRO A 125 -13.82 -14.98 3.18
C PRO A 125 -13.74 -16.01 4.31
N PRO A 126 -13.06 -15.72 5.44
CA PRO A 126 -13.08 -16.64 6.57
C PRO A 126 -14.53 -16.89 6.98
N ALA A 127 -14.90 -18.15 7.17
CA ALA A 127 -16.24 -18.54 7.60
C ALA A 127 -16.67 -17.68 8.79
N ARG A 128 -17.77 -16.95 8.64
CA ARG A 128 -18.29 -16.09 9.72
C ARG A 128 -18.52 -16.98 10.94
N ARG A 129 -17.73 -16.78 12.00
CA ARG A 129 -17.90 -17.50 13.25
C ARG A 129 -19.18 -17.01 13.90
N GLY A 130 -20.24 -17.82 13.81
CA GLY A 130 -21.46 -17.67 14.60
C GLY A 130 -22.69 -17.20 13.82
N SER A 131 -23.26 -18.06 12.98
CA SER A 131 -24.71 -18.19 12.93
C SER A 131 -25.06 -19.56 13.54
N ARG A 132 -25.10 -19.61 14.87
CA ARG A 132 -25.83 -20.68 15.55
C ARG A 132 -27.30 -20.40 15.25
N ALA A 133 -27.86 -21.16 14.32
CA ALA A 133 -29.29 -21.25 14.15
C ALA A 133 -29.90 -21.74 15.47
N SER A 134 -31.05 -21.13 15.78
CA SER A 134 -31.91 -21.35 16.93
C SER A 134 -32.18 -22.81 17.25
#